data_AF-B4I880-F1
#
_entry.id   AF-B4I880-F1
#
_cell.length_a   1.000
_cell.length_b   1.000
_cell.length_c   1.000
_cell.angle_alpha   90.00
_cell.angle_beta   90.00
_cell.angle_gamma   90.00
#
_symmetry.space_group_name_H-M   'P 1'
#
loop_
_entity.id
_entity.type
_entity.pdbx_description
1 polymer ?
#
loop_
_entity_poly.entity_id
_entity_poly.type
_entity_poly.pdbx_seq_one_letter_code
_entity_poly.pdbx_strand_id
1 'polypeptide(L)'
;MKHNLKPKDRFTYEAVQDLKFLDTCIMKTIRKYPRLPFLNRECTEDYPVPGTNHIIAKGTPVLISLLGIQRDLVYFPNGYDPPIASMNYDQAAYMPFGEGPRPWPISI
;
A
#
# COMPACT_ATOMS: atom_id res chain seq x y z
N MET A 1 2.24 -23.34 -16.94
CA MET A 1 1.14 -22.37 -16.69
C MET A 1 -0.09 -23.19 -16.39
N LYS A 2 -0.80 -22.94 -15.27
CA LYS A 2 -1.93 -23.79 -14.86
C LYS A 2 -3.12 -23.77 -15.84
N HIS A 3 -3.26 -22.72 -16.64
CA HIS A 3 -4.44 -22.48 -17.47
C HIS A 3 -4.23 -22.63 -18.99
N ASN A 4 -3.02 -22.94 -19.47
CA ASN A 4 -2.68 -23.18 -20.89
C ASN A 4 -3.43 -22.31 -21.92
N LEU A 5 -3.53 -21.01 -21.65
CA LEU A 5 -4.25 -20.06 -22.50
C LEU A 5 -3.56 -19.88 -23.86
N LYS A 6 -4.33 -20.01 -24.94
CA LYS A 6 -3.91 -19.69 -26.32
C LYS A 6 -4.28 -18.24 -26.67
N PRO A 7 -3.65 -17.63 -27.69
CA PRO A 7 -3.90 -16.22 -28.07
C PRO A 7 -5.35 -15.85 -28.44
N LYS A 8 -6.24 -16.83 -28.68
CA LYS A 8 -7.66 -16.62 -29.01
C LYS A 8 -8.62 -17.05 -27.90
N ASP A 9 -8.09 -17.54 -26.78
CA ASP A 9 -8.92 -17.99 -25.66
C ASP A 9 -9.45 -16.79 -24.88
N ARG A 10 -10.64 -16.94 -24.28
CA ARG A 10 -11.21 -15.91 -23.40
C ARG A 10 -10.49 -15.96 -22.05
N PHE A 11 -10.14 -14.78 -21.52
CA PHE A 11 -9.60 -14.68 -20.17
C PHE A 11 -10.67 -15.08 -19.15
N THR A 12 -10.35 -16.05 -18.31
CA THR A 12 -11.14 -16.40 -17.13
C THR A 12 -10.60 -15.67 -15.91
N TYR A 13 -11.44 -15.47 -14.90
CA TYR A 13 -11.07 -14.76 -13.68
C TYR A 13 -9.94 -15.49 -12.93
N GLU A 14 -10.02 -16.81 -12.86
CA GLU A 14 -9.05 -17.69 -12.20
C GLU A 14 -7.68 -17.63 -12.90
N ALA A 15 -7.69 -17.50 -14.22
CA ALA A 15 -6.45 -17.39 -14.98
C ALA A 15 -5.73 -16.07 -14.74
N VAL A 16 -6.48 -14.98 -14.54
CA VAL A 16 -5.91 -13.67 -14.17
C VAL A 16 -5.36 -13.69 -12.75
N GLN A 17 -6.08 -14.31 -11.79
CA GLN A 17 -5.61 -14.46 -10.41
C GLN A 17 -4.31 -15.26 -10.28
N ASP A 18 -4.03 -16.18 -11.21
CA ASP A 18 -2.80 -16.97 -11.20
C ASP A 18 -1.59 -16.24 -11.83
N LEU A 19 -1.75 -15.01 -12.35
CA LEU A 19 -0.68 -14.21 -12.95
C LEU A 19 0.19 -13.50 -11.90
N LYS A 20 0.96 -14.27 -11.12
CA LYS A 20 1.83 -13.74 -10.05
C LYS A 20 2.79 -12.63 -10.48
N PHE A 21 3.29 -12.67 -11.71
CA PHE A 21 4.15 -11.61 -12.24
C PHE A 21 3.38 -10.31 -12.45
N LEU A 22 2.15 -10.39 -12.96
CA LEU A 22 1.28 -9.24 -13.15
C LEU A 22 0.92 -8.60 -11.80
N ASP A 23 0.55 -9.40 -10.79
CA ASP A 23 0.29 -8.91 -9.44
C ASP A 23 1.50 -8.18 -8.87
N THR A 24 2.69 -8.75 -9.06
CA THR A 24 3.94 -8.12 -8.62
C THR A 24 4.16 -6.77 -9.32
N CYS A 25 3.91 -6.68 -10.63
CA CYS A 25 4.01 -5.41 -11.38
C CYS A 25 3.00 -4.37 -10.90
N ILE A 26 1.75 -4.78 -10.61
CA ILE A 26 0.69 -3.89 -10.11
C ILE A 26 1.09 -3.35 -8.74
N MET A 27 1.45 -4.23 -7.80
CA MET A 27 1.84 -3.83 -6.45
C MET A 27 3.05 -2.90 -6.44
N LYS A 28 4.07 -3.17 -7.29
CA LYS A 28 5.23 -2.29 -7.49
C LYS A 28 4.82 -0.90 -7.99
N THR A 29 3.97 -0.85 -9.00
CA THR A 29 3.49 0.41 -9.58
C THR A 29 2.76 1.25 -8.54
N ILE A 30 1.87 0.63 -7.76
CA ILE A 30 1.10 1.36 -6.75
C ILE A 30 1.98 1.84 -5.60
N ARG A 31 2.99 1.06 -5.18
CA ARG A 31 3.98 1.52 -4.18
C ARG A 31 4.73 2.77 -4.64
N LYS A 32 5.13 2.78 -5.91
CA LYS A 32 5.95 3.86 -6.47
C LYS A 32 5.11 5.08 -6.81
N TYR A 33 3.91 4.87 -7.31
CA TYR A 33 2.99 5.92 -7.76
C TYR A 33 1.61 5.69 -7.13
N PRO A 34 1.50 5.91 -5.81
CA PRO A 34 0.22 5.79 -5.15
C PRO A 34 -0.73 6.87 -5.70
N ARG A 35 -1.94 6.45 -6.08
CA ARG A 35 -2.98 7.38 -6.55
C ARG A 35 -3.34 8.41 -5.48
N LEU A 36 -3.33 7.97 -4.22
CA LEU A 36 -3.49 8.84 -3.05
C LEU A 36 -2.13 8.98 -2.36
N PRO A 37 -1.37 10.05 -2.63
CA PRO A 37 -0.06 10.25 -2.00
C PRO A 37 -0.17 10.59 -0.51
N PHE A 38 -1.35 11.03 -0.05
CA PHE A 38 -1.61 11.40 1.33
C PHE A 38 -2.94 10.84 1.84
N LEU A 39 -2.98 10.48 3.12
CA LEU A 39 -4.21 10.18 3.84
C LEU A 39 -4.53 11.33 4.78
N ASN A 40 -5.72 11.90 4.61
CA ASN A 40 -6.25 12.90 5.53
C ASN A 40 -6.94 12.20 6.70
N ARG A 41 -6.61 12.64 7.91
CA ARG A 41 -7.26 12.26 9.17
C ARG A 41 -7.56 13.53 9.96
N GLU A 42 -8.51 13.45 10.88
CA GLU A 42 -8.81 14.51 11.83
C GLU A 42 -8.75 13.90 13.22
N CYS A 43 -8.08 14.59 14.13
CA CYS A 43 -7.94 14.14 15.51
C CYS A 43 -9.28 14.33 16.24
N THR A 44 -9.93 13.25 16.68
CA THR A 44 -11.24 13.34 17.36
C THR A 44 -11.13 13.66 18.85
N GLU A 45 -9.96 13.45 19.45
CA GLU A 45 -9.63 13.61 20.86
C GLU A 45 -8.17 14.03 20.97
N ASP A 46 -7.79 14.68 22.08
CA ASP A 46 -6.39 15.11 22.27
C ASP A 46 -5.48 13.88 22.33
N TYR A 47 -4.58 13.77 21.34
CA TYR A 47 -3.72 12.60 21.17
C TYR A 47 -2.26 12.90 21.56
N PRO A 48 -1.75 12.33 22.66
CA PRO A 48 -0.34 12.43 23.00
C PRO A 48 0.48 11.52 22.07
N VAL A 49 1.42 12.11 21.32
CA VAL A 49 2.24 11.36 20.36
C VAL A 49 3.27 10.52 21.11
N PRO A 50 3.23 9.17 21.00
CA PRO A 50 4.16 8.30 21.72
C PRO A 50 5.62 8.66 21.46
N GLY A 51 6.42 8.72 22.52
CA GLY A 51 7.86 9.05 22.41
C GLY A 51 8.16 10.54 22.28
N THR A 52 7.16 11.43 22.32
CA THR A 52 7.35 12.88 22.33
C THR A 52 6.47 13.55 23.39
N ASN A 53 6.79 14.80 23.75
CA ASN A 53 5.94 15.62 24.63
C ASN A 53 4.86 16.40 23.84
N HIS A 54 4.60 16.03 22.59
CA HIS A 54 3.65 16.72 21.73
C HIS A 54 2.25 16.12 21.85
N ILE A 55 1.26 17.00 21.94
CA ILE A 55 -0.16 16.65 21.94
C ILE A 55 -0.78 17.20 20.67
N ILE A 56 -1.40 16.34 19.87
CA ILE A 56 -2.22 16.74 18.74
C ILE A 56 -3.60 17.06 19.31
N ALA A 57 -3.96 18.35 19.28
CA ALA A 57 -5.24 18.79 19.80
C ALA A 57 -6.40 18.26 18.94
N LYS A 58 -7.55 18.02 19.58
CA LYS A 58 -8.80 17.71 18.90
C LYS A 58 -9.13 18.72 17.80
N GLY A 59 -9.60 18.22 16.66
CA GLY A 59 -9.93 18.99 15.46
C GLY A 59 -8.72 19.30 14.56
N THR A 60 -7.51 18.89 14.95
CA THR A 60 -6.31 19.11 14.12
C THR A 60 -6.32 18.15 12.93
N PRO A 61 -6.17 18.65 11.69
CA PRO A 61 -5.99 17.79 10.52
C PRO A 61 -4.59 17.17 10.52
N VAL A 62 -4.54 15.85 10.32
CA VAL A 62 -3.30 15.07 10.24
C VAL A 62 -3.16 14.53 8.83
N LEU A 63 -2.03 14.84 8.20
CA LEU A 63 -1.68 14.37 6.87
C LEU A 63 -0.64 13.26 6.97
N ILE A 64 -1.02 12.03 6.61
CA ILE A 64 -0.10 10.89 6.58
C ILE A 64 0.45 10.76 5.16
N SER A 65 1.77 10.88 5.01
CA SER A 65 2.45 10.77 3.72
C SER A 65 2.67 9.31 3.33
N LEU A 66 1.73 8.74 2.57
CA LEU A 66 1.89 7.41 1.97
C LEU A 66 3.08 7.39 1.01
N LEU A 67 3.25 8.46 0.25
CA LEU A 67 4.35 8.59 -0.71
C LEU A 67 5.73 8.52 -0.04
N GLY A 68 5.86 9.13 1.16
CA GLY A 68 7.08 9.09 1.96
C GLY A 68 7.32 7.69 2.52
N ILE A 69 6.34 7.15 3.24
CA ILE A 69 6.42 5.82 3.88
C ILE A 69 6.77 4.72 2.87
N GLN A 70 6.10 4.71 1.70
CA GLN A 70 6.30 3.68 0.68
C GLN A 70 7.64 3.75 -0.06
N ARG A 71 8.39 4.84 0.11
CA ARG A 71 9.71 5.06 -0.49
C ARG A 71 10.85 5.08 0.52
N ASP A 72 10.52 5.04 1.81
CA ASP A 72 11.51 5.04 2.87
C ASP A 72 12.28 3.71 2.88
N LEU A 73 13.60 3.81 2.93
CA LEU A 73 14.50 2.67 2.99
C LEU A 73 14.43 1.94 4.34
N VAL A 74 13.93 2.59 5.39
CA VAL A 74 13.70 1.94 6.69
C VAL A 74 12.66 0.82 6.54
N TYR A 75 11.59 1.05 5.78
CA TYR A 75 10.52 0.07 5.58
C TYR A 75 10.75 -0.79 4.32
N PHE A 76 11.43 -0.24 3.31
CA PHE A 76 11.73 -0.91 2.04
C PHE A 76 13.25 -0.92 1.76
N PRO A 77 14.04 -1.69 2.53
CA PRO A 77 15.51 -1.65 2.51
C PRO A 77 16.12 -2.13 1.19
N ASN A 78 15.42 -3.00 0.47
CA ASN A 78 15.87 -3.52 -0.82
C ASN A 78 15.70 -2.49 -1.97
N GLY A 79 15.28 -1.25 -1.65
CA GLY A 79 15.29 -0.13 -2.57
C GLY A 79 14.17 -0.17 -3.62
N TYR A 80 14.52 0.26 -4.83
CA TYR A 80 13.55 0.60 -5.87
C TYR A 80 12.88 -0.63 -6.53
N ASP A 81 13.53 -1.80 -6.54
CA ASP A 81 13.15 -2.92 -7.41
C ASP A 81 13.10 -4.36 -6.86
N PRO A 82 12.83 -4.63 -5.56
CA PRO A 82 12.85 -6.02 -5.10
C PRO A 82 11.65 -6.81 -5.65
N PRO A 83 11.80 -8.11 -5.94
CA PRO A 83 10.67 -9.01 -6.11
C PRO A 83 9.83 -9.00 -4.82
N ILE A 84 8.52 -8.74 -4.92
CA ILE A 84 7.63 -8.67 -3.75
C ILE A 84 7.55 -10.02 -3.02
N ALA A 85 7.79 -11.12 -3.74
CA ALA A 85 7.84 -12.47 -3.17
C ALA A 85 9.03 -12.74 -2.24
N SER A 86 10.08 -11.89 -2.25
CA SER A 86 11.30 -12.06 -1.43
C SER A 86 11.48 -10.93 -0.42
N MET A 87 10.41 -10.20 -0.11
CA MET A 87 10.50 -8.85 0.42
C MET A 87 10.30 -8.91 1.94
N ASN A 88 11.39 -8.68 2.68
CA ASN A 88 11.38 -8.45 4.12
C ASN A 88 11.07 -6.95 4.34
N TYR A 89 9.81 -6.55 4.10
CA TYR A 89 9.33 -5.18 4.27
C TYR A 89 8.27 -5.13 5.37
N ASP A 90 8.11 -3.95 5.97
CA ASP A 90 7.05 -3.73 6.94
C ASP A 90 5.68 -3.72 6.23
N GLN A 91 4.83 -4.71 6.54
CA GLN A 91 3.49 -4.81 5.95
C GLN A 91 2.62 -3.60 6.30
N ALA A 92 2.79 -3.02 7.49
CA ALA A 92 2.06 -1.82 7.90
C ALA A 92 2.48 -0.58 7.09
N ALA A 93 3.69 -0.56 6.51
CA ALA A 93 4.12 0.53 5.64
C ALA A 93 3.51 0.44 4.22
N TYR A 94 2.98 -0.73 3.83
CA TYR A 94 2.35 -0.94 2.53
C TYR A 94 0.82 -0.81 2.59
N MET A 95 0.35 0.44 2.63
CA MET A 95 -1.09 0.77 2.65
C MET A 95 -1.57 1.48 1.38
N PRO A 96 -1.51 0.86 0.19
CA PRO A 96 -1.85 1.51 -1.09
C PRO A 96 -3.28 2.04 -1.16
N PHE A 97 -4.20 1.43 -0.41
CA PHE A 97 -5.62 1.78 -0.34
C PHE A 97 -6.02 2.36 1.02
N GLY A 98 -5.03 2.74 1.84
CA GLY A 98 -5.22 3.07 3.24
C GLY A 98 -5.53 1.85 4.10
N GLU A 99 -5.58 2.08 5.41
CA GLU A 99 -5.85 1.09 6.43
C GLU A 99 -6.85 1.63 7.46
N GLY A 100 -7.51 0.73 8.18
CA GLY A 100 -8.52 1.03 9.19
C GLY A 100 -9.97 0.87 8.69
N PRO A 101 -10.96 1.42 9.41
CA PRO A 101 -12.38 1.21 9.13
C PRO A 101 -12.91 1.94 7.89
N ARG A 102 -12.08 2.79 7.26
CA ARG A 102 -12.41 3.50 6.02
C ARG A 102 -11.32 3.30 4.96
N PRO A 103 -11.07 2.04 4.53
CA PRO A 103 -10.18 1.79 3.42
C PRO A 103 -10.86 2.21 2.12
N TRP A 104 -10.09 2.32 1.04
CA TRP A 104 -10.67 2.53 -0.27
C TRP A 104 -11.61 1.37 -0.62
N PRO A 105 -12.83 1.61 -1.15
CA PRO A 105 -13.86 0.57 -1.32
C PRO A 105 -13.52 -0.54 -2.33
N ILE A 106 -12.37 -0.47 -3.00
CA ILE A 106 -11.86 -1.46 -3.97
C ILE A 106 -10.64 -2.22 -3.38
N SER A 107 -10.45 -2.21 -2.06
CA SER A 107 -9.49 -3.12 -1.43
C SER A 107 -9.98 -4.57 -1.64
N ILE A 108 -9.27 -5.30 -2.51
CA ILE A 108 -9.54 -6.68 -2.93
C ILE A 108 -8.93 -7.67 -1.93
#